data_AF-A0A2R7M1H9-F1
#
_entry.id   AF-A0A2R7M1H9-F1
#
_cell.length_a   1.000
_cell.length_b   1.000
_cell.length_c   1.000
_cell.angle_alpha   90.00
_cell.angle_beta   90.00
_cell.angle_gamma   90.00
#
_symmetry.space_group_name_H-M   'P 1'
#
loop_
_entity.id
_entity.type
_entity.pdbx_description
1 polymer ?
#
loop_
_entity_poly.entity_id
_entity_poly.type
_entity_poly.pdbx_seq_one_letter_code
_entity_poly.pdbx_strand_id
1 'polypeptide(L)'
;MKTEPVTNIIQNMPFIHPEILITVGENIDPNKETTLDSVKFQEAKNKGRESANDILKQLFNKVEYGKIESHFNTERLNSKNFESIREQIVNLYFQREVISNEANKFSQNYESIRAQHFKTSNSFFKFLLKKKIQKLTEQLADSKNNLESVKRVEEESYLRIKYVYETTEFKEKYSDLISSFIALKNSDIIWDMTYSEANTETKAAAQTTMSRNKVAFSFNSIPAIKTTEKNFHFENFNGGDFYFYPSFIIYFKSEEDIAILDYNDLQINYSEARFLEETKDIACDTEIVGETWYRVNKDGSPDKRFVGNYKIPIVLYGSIHIRTESGINELYYTSDFKKAKHFCEQYNLYQSLLQ
;
A
#
# COMPACT_ATOMS: atom_id res chain seq x y z
N MET A 1 42.95 -14.34 -30.37
CA MET A 1 42.40 -14.14 -29.00
C MET A 1 41.04 -14.82 -28.95
N LYS A 2 40.94 -15.92 -28.20
CA LYS A 2 39.68 -16.63 -27.97
C LYS A 2 38.88 -15.79 -26.96
N THR A 3 37.70 -15.33 -27.34
CA THR A 3 36.70 -14.78 -26.42
C THR A 3 36.07 -15.96 -25.68
N GLU A 4 36.31 -16.05 -24.38
CA GLU A 4 35.61 -17.01 -23.51
C GLU A 4 34.11 -16.67 -23.47
N PRO A 5 33.21 -17.67 -23.45
CA PRO A 5 31.79 -17.43 -23.34
C PRO A 5 31.45 -17.03 -21.90
N VAL A 6 30.78 -15.89 -21.72
CA VAL A 6 30.26 -15.35 -20.44
C VAL A 6 29.06 -16.17 -19.93
N THR A 7 28.98 -17.47 -20.23
CA THR A 7 27.73 -18.25 -20.13
C THR A 7 27.64 -19.14 -18.88
N ASN A 8 28.36 -18.83 -17.79
CA ASN A 8 28.36 -19.71 -16.62
C ASN A 8 28.17 -19.04 -15.26
N ILE A 9 27.82 -17.75 -15.21
CA ILE A 9 27.70 -17.04 -13.92
C ILE A 9 26.32 -17.25 -13.27
N ILE A 10 25.25 -17.44 -14.05
CA ILE A 10 23.88 -17.47 -13.52
C ILE A 10 23.44 -18.88 -13.08
N GLN A 11 24.00 -19.94 -13.67
CA GLN A 11 23.50 -21.31 -13.46
C GLN A 11 23.74 -21.88 -12.05
N ASN A 12 24.59 -21.24 -11.24
CA ASN A 12 24.99 -21.70 -9.91
C ASN A 12 25.05 -20.56 -8.87
N MET A 13 24.34 -19.45 -9.06
CA MET A 13 24.17 -18.50 -7.95
C MET A 13 23.06 -19.01 -7.03
N PRO A 14 23.36 -19.54 -5.82
CA PRO A 14 22.32 -19.75 -4.83
C PRO A 14 21.77 -18.36 -4.47
N PHE A 15 20.59 -18.02 -4.97
CA PHE A 15 19.88 -16.87 -4.45
C PHE A 15 19.46 -17.23 -3.02
N ILE A 16 20.16 -16.66 -2.04
CA ILE A 16 19.80 -16.84 -0.64
C ILE A 16 18.60 -15.94 -0.41
N HIS A 17 17.42 -16.53 -0.19
CA HIS A 17 16.27 -15.77 0.25
C HIS A 17 16.57 -15.21 1.65
N PRO A 18 16.61 -13.89 1.85
CA PRO A 18 16.73 -13.34 3.18
C PRO A 18 15.52 -13.81 4.01
N GLU A 19 15.79 -14.32 5.20
CA GLU A 19 14.78 -14.74 6.15
C GLU A 19 14.87 -13.84 7.38
N ILE A 20 13.75 -13.22 7.74
CA ILE A 20 13.62 -12.41 8.94
C ILE A 20 12.68 -13.12 9.89
N LEU A 21 13.17 -13.35 11.12
CA LEU A 21 12.37 -13.81 12.23
C LEU A 21 11.96 -12.58 13.04
N ILE A 22 10.65 -12.43 13.29
CA ILE A 22 10.12 -11.33 14.08
C ILE A 22 9.32 -11.90 15.23
N THR A 23 9.68 -11.49 16.45
CA THR A 23 8.91 -11.77 17.65
C THR A 23 7.80 -10.74 17.78
N VAL A 24 6.55 -11.20 17.88
CA VAL A 24 5.39 -10.34 18.15
C VAL A 24 5.20 -10.28 19.65
N GLY A 25 5.36 -9.08 20.23
CA GLY A 25 5.23 -8.81 21.68
C GLY A 25 6.45 -8.13 22.32
N GLU A 26 7.62 -8.13 21.66
CA GLU A 26 8.79 -7.42 22.17
C GLU A 26 8.84 -5.97 21.67
N ASN A 27 9.06 -5.02 22.59
CA ASN A 27 9.48 -3.66 22.26
C ASN A 27 10.88 -3.74 21.63
N ILE A 28 11.04 -3.40 20.36
CA ILE A 28 12.35 -3.40 19.68
C ILE A 28 13.17 -2.25 20.25
N ASP A 29 14.06 -2.53 21.21
CA ASP A 29 14.95 -1.51 21.80
C ASP A 29 15.88 -0.92 20.73
N PRO A 30 15.73 0.37 20.36
CA PRO A 30 16.54 1.01 19.34
C PRO A 30 17.98 1.33 19.78
N ASN A 31 18.37 1.01 21.03
CA ASN A 31 19.64 1.47 21.63
C ASN A 31 20.73 0.39 21.83
N LYS A 32 20.74 -0.70 21.06
CA LYS A 32 21.92 -1.59 21.04
C LYS A 32 23.03 -1.03 20.14
N GLU A 33 23.74 -0.05 20.71
CA GLU A 33 24.97 0.66 20.32
C GLU A 33 25.56 0.46 18.90
N THR A 34 25.68 1.57 18.17
CA THR A 34 26.95 1.95 17.55
C THR A 34 27.22 3.45 17.77
N THR A 35 28.35 3.75 18.38
CA THR A 35 28.82 5.11 18.70
C THR A 35 29.08 5.91 17.42
N LEU A 36 28.26 6.93 17.16
CA LEU A 36 28.49 7.93 16.11
C LEU A 36 28.78 9.30 16.74
N ASP A 37 29.83 9.95 16.25
CA ASP A 37 30.41 11.20 16.74
C ASP A 37 29.39 12.36 16.77
N SER A 38 28.82 12.56 17.96
CA SER A 38 27.70 13.47 18.26
C SER A 38 27.95 14.95 17.92
N VAL A 39 29.20 15.36 17.71
CA VAL A 39 29.55 16.76 17.43
C VAL A 39 29.34 17.11 15.96
N LYS A 40 29.70 16.21 15.03
CA LYS A 40 29.51 16.42 13.58
C LYS A 40 28.05 16.35 13.14
N PHE A 41 27.22 15.56 13.84
CA PHE A 41 25.79 15.48 13.57
C PHE A 41 25.05 16.75 14.02
N GLN A 42 25.50 17.39 15.11
CA GLN A 42 24.81 18.55 15.67
C GLN A 42 25.12 19.86 14.96
N GLU A 43 26.31 20.03 14.38
CA GLU A 43 26.62 21.17 13.51
C GLU A 43 25.82 21.15 12.20
N ALA A 44 25.56 19.97 11.62
CA ALA A 44 24.74 19.81 10.42
C ALA A 44 23.24 20.07 10.70
N LYS A 45 22.76 19.64 11.88
CA LYS A 45 21.35 19.81 12.30
C LYS A 45 21.00 21.26 12.64
N ASN A 46 21.95 22.06 13.15
CA ASN A 46 21.70 23.44 13.55
C ASN A 46 21.66 24.41 12.35
N LYS A 47 22.52 24.24 11.34
CA LYS A 47 22.50 25.05 10.10
C LYS A 47 21.22 24.88 9.28
N GLY A 48 20.61 23.68 9.30
CA GLY A 48 19.33 23.42 8.64
C GLY A 48 18.11 23.93 9.42
N ARG A 49 18.19 24.05 10.75
CA ARG A 49 17.07 24.44 11.62
C ARG A 49 16.84 25.95 11.69
N GLU A 50 17.89 26.77 11.67
CA GLU A 50 17.73 28.22 11.78
C GLU A 50 17.12 28.84 10.51
N SER A 51 17.52 28.36 9.32
CA SER A 51 17.01 28.89 8.06
C SER A 51 15.57 28.48 7.74
N ALA A 52 15.07 27.37 8.30
CA ALA A 52 13.70 26.91 8.13
C ALA A 52 12.72 27.52 9.13
N ASN A 53 13.16 27.82 10.36
CA ASN A 53 12.28 28.29 11.43
C ASN A 53 11.89 29.78 11.31
N ASP A 54 12.74 30.64 10.73
CA ASP A 54 12.40 32.05 10.51
C ASP A 54 11.39 32.25 9.36
N ILE A 55 11.41 31.34 8.38
CA ILE A 55 10.43 31.31 7.29
C ILE A 55 9.08 30.77 7.79
N LEU A 56 9.09 29.75 8.64
CA LEU A 56 7.86 29.11 9.15
C LEU A 56 7.13 29.93 10.23
N LYS A 57 7.84 30.73 11.04
CA LYS A 57 7.23 31.57 12.08
C LYS A 57 6.53 32.82 11.55
N GLN A 58 6.92 33.33 10.38
CA GLN A 58 6.26 34.48 9.75
C GLN A 58 5.00 34.09 8.98
N LEU A 59 4.77 32.80 8.69
CA LEU A 59 3.81 32.40 7.69
C LEU A 59 2.40 32.04 8.20
N PHE A 60 2.15 31.30 9.29
CA PHE A 60 0.76 30.85 9.55
C PHE A 60 0.32 30.67 11.01
N ASN A 61 -0.09 31.78 11.64
CA ASN A 61 -1.00 31.77 12.81
C ASN A 61 -2.45 32.03 12.34
N LYS A 62 -3.22 30.97 12.08
CA LYS A 62 -4.69 30.85 12.23
C LYS A 62 -5.14 29.47 11.78
N VAL A 63 -6.03 28.85 12.56
CA VAL A 63 -6.52 27.47 12.39
C VAL A 63 -7.43 27.37 11.15
N GLU A 64 -6.99 26.61 10.13
CA GLU A 64 -7.76 26.16 8.97
C GLU A 64 -7.45 24.67 8.71
N TYR A 65 -8.46 23.87 8.37
CA TYR A 65 -8.32 22.43 8.08
C TYR A 65 -7.64 22.25 6.72
N GLY A 66 -6.43 21.68 6.74
CA GLY A 66 -5.54 21.59 5.58
C GLY A 66 -5.85 20.43 4.60
N LYS A 67 -5.20 20.53 3.43
CA LYS A 67 -5.18 19.60 2.30
C LYS A 67 -4.97 18.14 2.72
N ILE A 68 -5.85 17.24 2.30
CA ILE A 68 -5.70 15.77 2.44
C ILE A 68 -4.89 15.30 1.23
N GLU A 69 -3.56 15.44 1.27
CA GLU A 69 -2.66 14.92 0.24
C GLU A 69 -1.43 14.28 0.89
N SER A 70 -1.14 13.03 0.55
CA SER A 70 0.04 12.27 0.98
C SER A 70 1.22 12.41 0.00
N HIS A 71 1.65 13.64 -0.27
CA HIS A 71 2.96 13.91 -0.92
C HIS A 71 4.10 13.91 0.12
N PHE A 72 4.21 12.86 0.93
CA PHE A 72 5.30 12.72 1.91
C PHE A 72 6.41 11.81 1.36
N ASN A 73 7.68 12.17 1.60
CA ASN A 73 8.81 11.27 1.43
C ASN A 73 8.66 10.11 2.43
N THR A 74 8.55 8.86 1.94
CA THR A 74 8.36 7.68 2.79
C THR A 74 9.50 7.44 3.77
N GLU A 75 10.71 7.94 3.51
CA GLU A 75 11.82 7.91 4.48
C GLU A 75 11.44 8.62 5.79
N ARG A 76 10.65 9.69 5.69
CA ARG A 76 10.21 10.47 6.84
C ARG A 76 9.05 9.81 7.59
N LEU A 77 8.29 8.95 6.91
CA LEU A 77 7.21 8.17 7.49
C LEU A 77 7.72 6.95 8.25
N ASN A 78 8.85 6.39 7.81
CA ASN A 78 9.40 5.15 8.36
C ASN A 78 9.74 5.24 9.85
N SER A 79 9.27 4.27 10.63
CA SER A 79 9.62 4.12 12.03
C SER A 79 11.06 3.68 12.19
N LYS A 80 11.78 4.28 13.15
CA LYS A 80 13.24 4.15 13.29
C LYS A 80 13.71 2.71 13.53
N ASN A 81 12.91 1.91 14.23
CA ASN A 81 13.19 0.50 14.52
C ASN A 81 13.17 -0.40 13.27
N PHE A 82 12.58 0.06 12.16
CA PHE A 82 12.44 -0.73 10.92
C PHE A 82 13.33 -0.27 9.76
N GLU A 83 14.26 0.67 9.97
CA GLU A 83 15.11 1.22 8.91
C GLU A 83 15.91 0.14 8.15
N SER A 84 16.57 -0.78 8.88
CA SER A 84 17.32 -1.88 8.25
C SER A 84 16.42 -2.83 7.45
N ILE A 85 15.20 -3.07 7.90
CA ILE A 85 14.25 -3.96 7.21
C ILE A 85 13.71 -3.27 5.96
N ARG A 86 13.43 -1.97 6.04
CA ARG A 86 13.05 -1.15 4.88
C ARG A 86 14.11 -1.19 3.80
N GLU A 87 15.38 -0.95 4.15
CA GLU A 87 16.48 -1.01 3.18
C GLU A 87 16.59 -2.38 2.49
N GLN A 88 16.38 -3.47 3.23
CA GLN A 88 16.36 -4.82 2.65
C GLN A 88 15.22 -5.01 1.64
N ILE A 89 14.02 -4.49 1.94
CA ILE A 89 12.86 -4.57 1.04
C ILE A 89 13.11 -3.74 -0.23
N VAL A 90 13.57 -2.50 -0.09
CA VAL A 90 13.86 -1.62 -1.25
C VAL A 90 14.96 -2.23 -2.13
N ASN A 91 16.03 -2.75 -1.52
CA ASN A 91 17.10 -3.43 -2.26
C ASN A 91 16.62 -4.69 -2.98
N LEU A 92 15.72 -5.46 -2.36
CA LEU A 92 15.10 -6.63 -3.00
C LEU A 92 14.29 -6.22 -4.22
N TYR A 93 13.52 -5.13 -4.15
CA TYR A 93 12.77 -4.61 -5.28
C TYR A 93 13.67 -4.17 -6.42
N PHE A 94 14.73 -3.42 -6.12
CA PHE A 94 15.73 -3.04 -7.11
C PHE A 94 16.37 -4.26 -7.79
N GLN A 95 16.72 -5.30 -7.02
CA GLN A 95 17.24 -6.54 -7.60
C GLN A 95 16.21 -7.24 -8.50
N ARG A 96 14.95 -7.30 -8.07
CA ARG A 96 13.86 -7.89 -8.86
C ARG A 96 13.63 -7.14 -10.16
N GLU A 97 13.70 -5.81 -10.15
CA GLU A 97 13.58 -5.01 -11.36
C GLU A 97 14.71 -5.35 -12.36
N VAL A 98 15.96 -5.43 -11.88
CA VAL A 98 17.11 -5.83 -12.71
C VAL A 98 16.91 -7.22 -13.29
N ILE A 99 16.50 -8.19 -12.47
CA ILE A 99 16.23 -9.57 -12.90
C ILE A 99 15.11 -9.62 -13.94
N SER A 100 14.00 -8.89 -13.73
CA SER A 100 12.86 -8.87 -14.64
C SER A 100 13.23 -8.23 -15.99
N ASN A 101 14.02 -7.16 -15.95
CA ASN A 101 14.58 -6.52 -17.15
C ASN A 101 15.49 -7.49 -17.94
N GLU A 102 16.28 -8.30 -17.24
CA GLU A 102 17.10 -9.34 -17.87
C GLU A 102 16.25 -10.50 -18.42
N ALA A 103 15.24 -10.96 -17.68
CA ALA A 103 14.26 -11.96 -18.12
C ALA A 103 13.56 -11.53 -19.42
N ASN A 104 13.19 -10.26 -19.52
CA ASN A 104 12.61 -9.68 -20.73
C ASN A 104 13.56 -9.73 -21.93
N LYS A 105 14.86 -9.45 -21.74
CA LYS A 105 15.88 -9.56 -22.81
C LYS A 105 16.05 -11.00 -23.26
N PHE A 106 16.15 -11.96 -22.32
CA PHE A 106 16.22 -13.39 -22.65
C PHE A 106 14.96 -13.87 -23.38
N SER A 107 13.79 -13.40 -22.97
CA SER A 107 12.50 -13.70 -23.60
C SER A 107 12.44 -13.21 -25.04
N GLN A 108 12.82 -11.96 -25.29
CA GLN A 108 12.90 -11.38 -26.64
C GLN A 108 13.90 -12.12 -27.54
N ASN A 109 15.07 -12.49 -27.01
CA ASN A 109 16.06 -13.27 -27.75
C ASN A 109 15.54 -14.67 -28.09
N TYR A 110 14.89 -15.35 -27.15
CA TYR A 110 14.25 -16.65 -27.37
C TYR A 110 13.20 -16.57 -28.48
N GLU A 111 12.28 -15.61 -28.43
CA GLU A 111 11.25 -15.45 -29.47
C GLU A 111 11.84 -15.08 -30.84
N SER A 112 12.92 -14.30 -30.89
CA SER A 112 13.66 -14.02 -32.12
C SER A 112 14.26 -15.29 -32.74
N ILE A 113 14.97 -16.10 -31.95
CA ILE A 113 15.56 -17.37 -32.41
C ILE A 113 14.45 -18.34 -32.84
N ARG A 114 13.36 -18.42 -32.07
CA ARG A 114 12.18 -19.25 -32.36
C ARG A 114 11.54 -18.86 -33.69
N ALA A 115 11.33 -17.57 -33.93
CA ALA A 115 10.79 -17.07 -35.19
C ALA A 115 11.72 -17.39 -36.38
N GLN A 116 13.04 -17.23 -36.21
CA GLN A 116 14.02 -17.59 -37.23
C GLN A 116 14.04 -19.09 -37.51
N HIS A 117 13.97 -19.92 -36.46
CA HIS A 117 13.89 -21.37 -36.57
C HIS A 117 12.61 -21.79 -37.32
N PHE A 118 11.46 -21.23 -36.97
CA PHE A 118 10.18 -21.51 -37.64
C PHE A 118 10.23 -21.15 -39.13
N LYS A 119 10.68 -19.93 -39.47
CA LYS A 119 10.83 -19.48 -40.86
C LYS A 119 11.79 -20.36 -41.66
N THR A 120 12.93 -20.74 -41.07
CA THR A 120 13.96 -21.54 -41.75
C THR A 120 13.51 -23.00 -41.94
N SER A 121 12.86 -23.58 -40.93
CA SER A 121 12.38 -24.97 -40.95
C SER A 121 11.20 -25.18 -41.91
N ASN A 122 10.37 -24.15 -42.10
CA ASN A 122 9.24 -24.17 -43.02
C ASN A 122 9.57 -23.60 -44.41
N SER A 123 10.84 -23.31 -44.71
CA SER A 123 11.26 -22.83 -46.03
C SER A 123 11.20 -23.92 -47.10
N PHE A 124 10.83 -23.54 -48.33
CA PHE A 124 10.88 -24.43 -49.50
C PHE A 124 12.29 -25.00 -49.75
N PHE A 125 13.35 -24.27 -49.35
CA PHE A 125 14.74 -24.70 -49.48
C PHE A 125 15.33 -25.36 -48.22
N LYS A 126 14.49 -25.84 -47.27
CA LYS A 126 14.94 -26.44 -45.99
C LYS A 126 16.00 -27.53 -46.15
N PHE A 127 15.98 -28.28 -47.25
CA PHE A 127 16.93 -29.34 -47.54
C PHE A 127 18.37 -28.84 -47.74
N LEU A 128 18.55 -27.60 -48.21
CA LEU A 128 19.86 -26.93 -48.33
C LEU A 128 20.32 -26.29 -47.01
N LEU A 129 19.39 -26.09 -46.07
CA LEU A 129 19.63 -25.35 -44.82
C LEU A 129 19.74 -26.25 -43.58
N LYS A 130 19.91 -27.56 -43.75
CA LYS A 130 19.95 -28.54 -42.63
C LYS A 130 20.90 -28.14 -41.50
N LYS A 131 22.15 -27.76 -41.81
CA LYS A 131 23.13 -27.31 -40.81
C LYS A 131 22.68 -26.05 -40.06
N LYS A 132 22.02 -25.11 -40.75
CA LYS A 132 21.49 -23.88 -40.14
C LYS A 132 20.30 -24.20 -39.22
N ILE A 133 19.41 -25.10 -39.64
CA ILE A 133 18.28 -25.56 -38.81
C ILE A 133 18.80 -26.24 -37.53
N GLN A 134 19.80 -27.12 -37.66
CA GLN A 134 20.44 -27.75 -36.50
C GLN A 134 21.01 -26.71 -35.52
N LYS A 135 21.81 -25.76 -36.03
CA LYS A 135 22.37 -24.69 -35.19
C LYS A 135 21.28 -23.84 -34.51
N LEU A 136 20.21 -23.50 -35.23
CA LEU A 136 19.08 -22.76 -34.66
C LEU A 136 18.33 -23.59 -33.60
N THR A 137 18.26 -24.91 -33.76
CA THR A 137 17.65 -25.82 -32.79
C THR A 137 18.47 -25.84 -31.50
N GLU A 138 19.79 -25.98 -31.61
CA GLU A 138 20.73 -25.92 -30.48
C GLU A 138 20.63 -24.58 -29.76
N GLN A 139 20.67 -23.45 -30.50
CA GLN A 139 20.51 -22.11 -29.94
C GLN A 139 19.16 -21.89 -29.26
N LEU A 140 18.09 -22.49 -29.77
CA LEU A 140 16.76 -22.39 -29.17
C LEU A 140 16.69 -23.14 -27.85
N ALA A 141 17.30 -24.34 -27.78
CA ALA A 141 17.42 -25.10 -26.55
C ALA A 141 18.23 -24.33 -25.49
N ASP A 142 19.39 -23.79 -25.87
CA ASP A 142 20.23 -23.00 -24.96
C ASP A 142 19.51 -21.73 -24.47
N SER A 143 18.88 -20.99 -25.38
CA SER A 143 18.15 -19.77 -25.04
C SER A 143 16.95 -20.05 -24.14
N LYS A 144 16.25 -21.18 -24.36
CA LYS A 144 15.16 -21.64 -23.49
C LYS A 144 15.67 -21.94 -22.07
N ASN A 145 16.76 -22.69 -21.95
CA ASN A 145 17.35 -23.02 -20.65
C ASN A 145 17.77 -21.76 -19.88
N ASN A 146 18.35 -20.77 -20.57
CA ASN A 146 18.71 -19.49 -19.97
C ASN A 146 17.49 -18.66 -19.54
N LEU A 147 16.42 -18.66 -20.34
CA LEU A 147 15.17 -17.98 -19.96
C LEU A 147 14.54 -18.64 -18.73
N GLU A 148 14.52 -19.98 -18.68
CA GLU A 148 14.01 -20.73 -17.54
C GLU A 148 14.84 -20.52 -16.28
N SER A 149 16.17 -20.38 -16.39
CA SER A 149 17.02 -20.10 -15.22
C SER A 149 16.79 -18.69 -14.66
N VAL A 150 16.69 -17.66 -15.51
CA VAL A 150 16.45 -16.29 -15.05
C VAL A 150 15.04 -16.14 -14.46
N LYS A 151 14.02 -16.76 -15.06
CA LYS A 151 12.66 -16.78 -14.50
C LYS A 151 12.61 -17.47 -13.14
N ARG A 152 13.38 -18.55 -12.95
CA ARG A 152 13.50 -19.20 -11.65
C ARG A 152 14.07 -18.25 -10.61
N VAL A 153 15.14 -17.52 -10.95
CA VAL A 153 15.73 -16.52 -10.04
C VAL A 153 14.73 -15.41 -9.71
N GLU A 154 13.91 -14.98 -10.65
CA GLU A 154 12.82 -14.00 -10.43
C GLU A 154 11.77 -14.53 -9.44
N GLU A 155 11.30 -15.78 -9.61
CA GLU A 155 10.34 -16.45 -8.73
C GLU A 155 10.91 -16.73 -7.33
N GLU A 156 12.21 -17.01 -7.28
CA GLU A 156 13.00 -17.21 -6.09
C GLU A 156 13.41 -15.87 -5.44
N SER A 157 13.20 -14.72 -6.07
CA SER A 157 13.56 -13.45 -5.46
C SER A 157 12.45 -12.96 -4.51
N TYR A 158 12.51 -13.34 -3.23
CA TYR A 158 11.55 -12.89 -2.22
C TYR A 158 12.18 -12.81 -0.83
N LEU A 159 11.59 -11.95 0.02
CA LEU A 159 11.85 -11.85 1.45
C LEU A 159 10.90 -12.78 2.19
N ARG A 160 11.44 -13.68 3.02
CA ARG A 160 10.63 -14.52 3.90
C ARG A 160 10.54 -13.89 5.28
N ILE A 161 9.33 -13.64 5.76
CA ILE A 161 9.10 -13.18 7.12
C ILE A 161 8.41 -14.30 7.91
N LYS A 162 9.00 -14.67 9.04
CA LYS A 162 8.44 -15.63 9.99
C LYS A 162 8.09 -14.91 11.28
N TYR A 163 6.90 -15.17 11.79
CA TYR A 163 6.42 -14.60 13.05
C TYR A 163 6.49 -15.63 14.16
N VAL A 164 6.99 -15.21 15.31
CA VAL A 164 6.91 -15.96 16.57
C VAL A 164 6.14 -15.10 17.54
N TYR A 165 4.98 -15.60 17.98
CA TYR A 165 4.18 -14.90 18.98
C TYR A 165 4.74 -15.22 20.37
N GLU A 166 5.00 -14.19 21.17
CA GLU A 166 5.48 -14.37 22.54
C GLU A 166 4.44 -15.08 23.41
N THR A 167 3.17 -14.70 23.25
CA THR A 167 2.05 -15.28 24.00
C THR A 167 0.96 -15.78 23.07
N THR A 168 0.17 -16.75 23.56
CA THR A 168 -1.05 -17.17 22.85
C THR A 168 -2.06 -16.04 22.74
N GLU A 169 -2.11 -15.15 23.73
CA GLU A 169 -2.98 -13.96 23.75
C GLU A 169 -2.72 -13.04 22.55
N PHE A 170 -1.46 -12.74 22.21
CA PHE A 170 -1.13 -11.95 21.02
C PHE A 170 -1.68 -12.58 19.74
N LYS A 171 -1.52 -13.90 19.61
CA LYS A 171 -2.00 -14.63 18.44
C LYS A 171 -3.53 -14.62 18.34
N GLU A 172 -4.22 -14.82 19.46
CA GLU A 172 -5.68 -14.76 19.53
C GLU A 172 -6.19 -13.36 19.18
N LYS A 173 -5.56 -12.31 19.71
CA LYS A 173 -5.94 -10.92 19.48
C LYS A 173 -5.69 -10.48 18.03
N TYR A 174 -4.60 -10.95 17.43
CA TYR A 174 -4.40 -10.76 15.99
C TYR A 174 -5.47 -11.50 15.17
N SER A 175 -5.88 -12.70 15.58
CA SER A 175 -6.98 -13.43 14.94
C SER A 175 -8.33 -12.72 15.08
N ASP A 176 -8.60 -12.08 16.22
CA ASP A 176 -9.79 -11.23 16.43
C ASP A 176 -9.78 -10.03 15.47
N LEU A 177 -8.62 -9.36 15.32
CA LEU A 177 -8.43 -8.26 14.37
C LEU A 177 -8.63 -8.71 12.92
N ILE A 178 -8.11 -9.88 12.54
CA ILE A 178 -8.33 -10.45 11.21
C ILE A 178 -9.82 -10.73 10.99
N SER A 179 -10.52 -11.24 12.01
CA SER A 179 -11.95 -11.55 11.92
C SER A 179 -12.80 -10.29 11.76
N SER A 180 -12.50 -9.22 12.50
CA SER A 180 -13.17 -7.93 12.34
C SER A 180 -12.88 -7.29 10.97
N PHE A 181 -11.66 -7.44 10.45
CA PHE A 181 -11.32 -7.02 9.09
C PHE A 181 -12.09 -7.81 8.02
N ILE A 182 -12.29 -9.13 8.19
CA ILE A 182 -13.13 -9.94 7.28
C ILE A 182 -14.54 -9.35 7.19
N ALA A 183 -15.11 -8.94 8.33
CA ALA A 183 -16.40 -8.27 8.34
C ALA A 183 -16.31 -6.93 7.59
N LEU A 184 -15.38 -6.06 7.96
CA LEU A 184 -15.18 -4.73 7.36
C LEU A 184 -15.03 -4.75 5.83
N LYS A 185 -14.18 -5.63 5.29
CA LYS A 185 -13.97 -5.71 3.84
C LYS A 185 -15.19 -6.19 3.05
N ASN A 186 -16.21 -6.72 3.74
CA ASN A 186 -17.47 -7.15 3.15
C ASN A 186 -18.58 -6.09 3.36
N SER A 187 -18.22 -4.84 3.64
CA SER A 187 -19.11 -3.71 3.45
C SER A 187 -19.38 -3.50 1.96
N ASP A 188 -20.61 -3.15 1.59
CA ASP A 188 -21.02 -2.98 0.19
C ASP A 188 -20.22 -1.86 -0.50
N ILE A 189 -19.97 -0.77 0.22
CA ILE A 189 -19.18 0.35 -0.28
C ILE A 189 -18.17 0.83 0.77
N ILE A 190 -16.94 1.03 0.32
CA ILE A 190 -15.88 1.71 1.04
C ILE A 190 -15.41 2.88 0.17
N TRP A 191 -15.46 4.08 0.74
CA TRP A 191 -15.03 5.31 0.12
C TRP A 191 -13.71 5.76 0.72
N ASP A 192 -12.77 6.16 -0.13
CA ASP A 192 -11.60 6.93 0.24
C ASP A 192 -11.83 8.41 -0.08
N MET A 193 -11.48 9.29 0.85
CA MET A 193 -11.76 10.71 0.81
C MET A 193 -10.52 11.49 0.40
N THR A 194 -10.52 11.98 -0.84
CA THR A 194 -9.33 12.60 -1.42
C THR A 194 -9.28 14.12 -1.27
N TYR A 195 -10.40 14.79 -0.96
CA TYR A 195 -10.44 16.24 -0.76
C TYR A 195 -11.65 16.72 0.04
N SER A 196 -11.47 17.73 0.89
CA SER A 196 -12.55 18.51 1.50
C SER A 196 -12.25 20.01 1.42
N GLU A 197 -12.99 20.75 0.60
CA GLU A 197 -13.00 22.21 0.64
C GLU A 197 -14.28 22.70 1.32
N ALA A 198 -14.14 23.61 2.28
CA ALA A 198 -15.28 24.33 2.84
C ALA A 198 -15.82 25.31 1.78
N ASN A 199 -16.97 24.99 1.19
CA ASN A 199 -17.59 25.80 0.16
C ASN A 199 -18.14 27.10 0.79
N THR A 200 -17.45 28.23 0.62
CA THR A 200 -17.85 29.54 1.21
C THR A 200 -18.79 30.34 0.33
N GLU A 201 -19.08 29.90 -0.90
CA GLU A 201 -19.74 30.73 -1.91
C GLU A 201 -21.27 30.56 -2.01
N THR A 202 -21.88 29.53 -1.39
CA THR A 202 -23.33 29.36 -1.48
C THR A 202 -24.00 29.37 -0.11
N LYS A 203 -24.94 30.30 0.10
CA LYS A 203 -25.83 30.39 1.27
C LYS A 203 -26.86 29.24 1.33
N ALA A 204 -26.57 28.10 0.70
CA ALA A 204 -27.31 26.86 0.79
C ALA A 204 -26.47 25.90 1.64
N ALA A 205 -27.03 25.46 2.75
CA ALA A 205 -26.38 24.67 3.78
C ALA A 205 -25.42 23.58 3.26
N ALA A 206 -24.16 23.63 3.73
CA ALA A 206 -23.30 22.48 4.01
C ALA A 206 -23.16 21.39 2.92
N GLN A 207 -23.00 21.77 1.65
CA GLN A 207 -22.42 20.85 0.65
C GLN A 207 -20.92 21.10 0.57
N THR A 208 -20.16 20.44 1.45
CA THR A 208 -18.75 20.14 1.15
C THR A 208 -18.79 19.30 -0.12
N THR A 209 -18.35 19.83 -1.25
CA THR A 209 -18.15 19.03 -2.47
C THR A 209 -16.96 18.12 -2.19
N MET A 210 -17.21 17.03 -1.48
CA MET A 210 -16.20 16.04 -1.12
C MET A 210 -16.01 15.12 -2.31
N SER A 211 -14.81 15.06 -2.86
CA SER A 211 -14.46 14.01 -3.81
C SER A 211 -14.19 12.73 -3.03
N ARG A 212 -14.95 11.70 -3.35
CA ARG A 212 -14.79 10.35 -2.79
C ARG A 212 -14.59 9.35 -3.91
N ASN A 213 -13.71 8.39 -3.70
CA ASN A 213 -13.43 7.33 -4.67
C ASN A 213 -13.71 5.98 -4.03
N LYS A 214 -14.34 5.06 -4.78
CA LYS A 214 -14.54 3.70 -4.28
C LYS A 214 -13.19 3.01 -4.22
N VAL A 215 -12.90 2.40 -3.09
CA VAL A 215 -11.70 1.58 -2.86
C VAL A 215 -12.10 0.22 -2.30
N ALA A 216 -11.20 -0.75 -2.37
CA ALA A 216 -11.43 -2.09 -1.88
C ALA A 216 -10.41 -2.49 -0.80
N PHE A 217 -10.91 -3.08 0.27
CA PHE A 217 -10.05 -3.74 1.26
C PHE A 217 -9.92 -5.22 0.93
N SER A 218 -8.71 -5.76 1.06
CA SER A 218 -8.41 -7.12 0.58
C SER A 218 -7.36 -7.82 1.46
N PHE A 219 -7.06 -9.07 1.11
CA PHE A 219 -5.93 -9.83 1.67
C PHE A 219 -4.77 -9.88 0.66
N ASN A 220 -4.63 -8.83 -0.16
CA ASN A 220 -3.51 -8.74 -1.08
C ASN A 220 -2.19 -8.70 -0.27
N SER A 221 -1.17 -9.36 -0.81
CA SER A 221 0.17 -9.37 -0.26
C SER A 221 1.12 -8.63 -1.19
N ILE A 222 2.17 -8.05 -0.61
CA ILE A 222 3.27 -7.47 -1.37
C ILE A 222 4.02 -8.62 -2.08
N PRO A 223 4.12 -8.66 -3.42
CA PRO A 223 4.65 -9.83 -4.15
C PRO A 223 6.06 -10.27 -3.76
N ALA A 224 6.88 -9.33 -3.26
CA ALA A 224 8.24 -9.59 -2.80
C ALA A 224 8.32 -10.14 -1.37
N ILE A 225 7.21 -10.23 -0.64
CA ILE A 225 7.17 -10.64 0.76
C ILE A 225 6.34 -11.93 0.90
N LYS A 226 6.94 -12.98 1.46
CA LYS A 226 6.25 -14.25 1.77
C LYS A 226 6.20 -14.47 3.27
N THR A 227 5.00 -14.65 3.79
CA THR A 227 4.70 -14.94 5.20
C THR A 227 3.66 -16.06 5.30
N THR A 228 3.67 -16.79 6.41
CA THR A 228 2.61 -17.75 6.76
C THR A 228 1.42 -17.09 7.44
N GLU A 229 1.65 -15.96 8.11
CA GLU A 229 0.60 -15.20 8.79
C GLU A 229 -0.22 -14.39 7.79
N LYS A 230 -1.52 -14.30 8.05
CA LYS A 230 -2.46 -13.59 7.19
C LYS A 230 -2.34 -12.08 7.42
N ASN A 231 -1.88 -11.34 6.41
CA ASN A 231 -1.86 -9.87 6.42
C ASN A 231 -3.14 -9.32 5.76
N PHE A 232 -3.52 -8.08 6.05
CA PHE A 232 -4.63 -7.41 5.37
C PHE A 232 -4.23 -6.07 4.76
N HIS A 233 -5.03 -5.60 3.80
CA HIS A 233 -4.68 -4.51 2.91
C HIS A 233 -5.81 -3.48 2.80
N PHE A 234 -5.46 -2.21 2.94
CA PHE A 234 -6.32 -1.06 2.68
C PHE A 234 -5.80 -0.36 1.41
N GLU A 235 -6.59 -0.42 0.34
CA GLU A 235 -6.33 0.35 -0.88
C GLU A 235 -6.49 1.85 -0.59
N ASN A 236 -5.59 2.64 -1.13
CA ASN A 236 -5.59 4.10 -1.06
C ASN A 236 -5.64 4.67 -2.48
N PHE A 237 -6.55 5.60 -2.74
CA PHE A 237 -6.76 6.14 -4.07
C PHE A 237 -5.68 7.15 -4.48
N ASN A 238 -5.22 8.00 -3.55
CA ASN A 238 -4.32 9.12 -3.87
C ASN A 238 -2.92 9.01 -3.22
N GLY A 239 -2.67 7.91 -2.51
CA GLY A 239 -1.45 7.66 -1.76
C GLY A 239 -0.93 6.24 -1.92
N GLY A 240 -0.12 5.82 -0.94
CA GLY A 240 0.32 4.45 -0.80
C GLY A 240 -0.71 3.61 -0.06
N ASP A 241 -0.73 2.33 -0.41
CA ASP A 241 -1.58 1.32 0.20
C ASP A 241 -1.03 0.90 1.56
N PHE A 242 -1.90 0.54 2.50
CA PHE A 242 -1.49 0.02 3.81
C PHE A 242 -1.59 -1.50 3.83
N TYR A 243 -0.51 -2.17 4.22
CA TYR A 243 -0.43 -3.60 4.44
C TYR A 243 -0.13 -3.87 5.91
N PHE A 244 -1.12 -4.36 6.64
CA PHE A 244 -1.05 -4.62 8.07
C PHE A 244 -0.58 -6.05 8.33
N TYR A 245 0.61 -6.18 8.90
CA TYR A 245 1.19 -7.43 9.38
C TYR A 245 1.09 -7.50 10.92
N PRO A 246 1.39 -8.64 11.56
CA PRO A 246 1.29 -8.75 13.01
C PRO A 246 2.07 -7.68 13.78
N SER A 247 3.31 -7.37 13.41
CA SER A 247 4.19 -6.49 14.22
C SER A 247 4.47 -5.12 13.60
N PHE A 248 4.12 -4.90 12.33
CA PHE A 248 4.34 -3.64 11.63
C PHE A 248 3.31 -3.44 10.52
N ILE A 249 3.28 -2.24 9.97
CA ILE A 249 2.42 -1.86 8.85
C ILE A 249 3.33 -1.36 7.73
N ILE A 250 3.19 -1.90 6.51
CA ILE A 250 3.90 -1.35 5.35
C ILE A 250 2.98 -0.36 4.66
N TYR A 251 3.43 0.88 4.53
CA TYR A 251 2.85 1.85 3.61
C TYR A 251 3.62 1.75 2.28
N PHE A 252 2.96 1.22 1.26
CA PHE A 252 3.55 0.90 -0.03
C PHE A 252 2.97 1.79 -1.12
N LYS A 253 3.76 2.75 -1.61
CA LYS A 253 3.35 3.65 -2.70
C LYS A 253 3.95 3.26 -4.04
N SER A 254 5.20 2.80 -4.04
CA SER A 254 5.85 2.18 -5.20
C SER A 254 7.00 1.28 -4.71
N GLU A 255 7.65 0.58 -5.64
CA GLU A 255 8.82 -0.27 -5.34
C GLU A 255 10.00 0.52 -4.73
N GLU A 256 10.07 1.83 -4.99
CA GLU A 256 11.09 2.75 -4.46
C GLU A 256 10.59 3.56 -3.24
N ASP A 257 9.27 3.72 -3.09
CA ASP A 257 8.62 4.59 -2.10
C ASP A 257 7.82 3.74 -1.10
N ILE A 258 8.55 3.15 -0.14
CA ILE A 258 8.03 2.24 0.89
C ILE A 258 8.39 2.79 2.27
N ALA A 259 7.43 2.79 3.21
CA ALA A 259 7.68 3.02 4.64
C ALA A 259 7.20 1.82 5.46
N ILE A 260 7.91 1.51 6.54
CA ILE A 260 7.47 0.55 7.55
C ILE A 260 7.14 1.33 8.81
N LEU A 261 5.89 1.21 9.25
CA LEU A 261 5.34 1.88 10.41
C LEU A 261 5.23 0.88 11.56
N ASP A 262 5.66 1.32 12.72
CA ASP A 262 5.27 0.71 13.98
C ASP A 262 3.78 0.95 14.23
N TYR A 263 3.10 0.01 14.87
CA TYR A 263 1.71 0.21 15.27
C TYR A 263 1.59 1.44 16.18
N ASN A 264 2.60 1.76 17.00
CA ASN A 264 2.58 2.91 17.89
C ASN A 264 2.62 4.26 17.20
N ASP A 265 3.13 4.31 15.96
CA ASP A 265 3.23 5.55 15.19
C ASP A 265 1.95 5.86 14.39
N LEU A 266 1.00 4.91 14.32
CA LEU A 266 -0.23 5.01 13.53
C LEU A 266 -1.48 4.96 14.43
N GLN A 267 -2.28 6.01 14.36
CA GLN A 267 -3.54 6.14 15.09
C GLN A 267 -4.72 5.85 14.16
N ILE A 268 -5.63 4.98 14.60
CA ILE A 268 -6.91 4.73 13.92
C ILE A 268 -8.05 5.20 14.82
N ASN A 269 -8.81 6.18 14.33
CA ASN A 269 -9.97 6.73 15.03
C ASN A 269 -11.26 6.40 14.29
N TYR A 270 -12.28 6.04 15.07
CA TYR A 270 -13.62 5.82 14.55
C TYR A 270 -14.54 7.02 14.84
N SER A 271 -15.39 7.35 13.87
CA SER A 271 -16.53 8.23 14.09
C SER A 271 -17.70 7.86 13.18
N GLU A 272 -18.87 8.43 13.43
CA GLU A 272 -20.04 8.28 12.56
C GLU A 272 -20.22 9.55 11.72
N ALA A 273 -20.56 9.40 10.45
CA ALA A 273 -20.84 10.52 9.57
C ALA A 273 -22.17 10.32 8.83
N ARG A 274 -22.90 11.43 8.68
CA ARG A 274 -24.19 11.45 7.99
C ARG A 274 -24.02 12.03 6.60
N PHE A 275 -24.56 11.34 5.60
CA PHE A 275 -24.54 11.77 4.20
C PHE A 275 -25.96 11.89 3.65
N LEU A 276 -26.11 12.80 2.68
CA LEU A 276 -27.29 12.87 1.84
C LEU A 276 -27.00 12.06 0.57
N GLU A 277 -27.68 10.93 0.40
CA GLU A 277 -27.52 10.08 -0.78
C GLU A 277 -28.80 10.06 -1.58
N GLU A 278 -28.68 10.25 -2.90
CA GLU A 278 -29.82 10.00 -3.79
C GLU A 278 -30.13 8.49 -3.82
N THR A 279 -31.41 8.15 -3.85
CA THR A 279 -31.93 6.80 -3.56
C THR A 279 -31.38 5.68 -4.45
N LYS A 280 -30.81 6.01 -5.61
CA LYS A 280 -30.23 5.05 -6.57
C LYS A 280 -28.81 4.59 -6.19
N ASP A 281 -28.13 5.29 -5.28
CA ASP A 281 -26.71 5.09 -4.97
C ASP A 281 -26.46 4.60 -3.53
N ILE A 282 -27.53 4.28 -2.78
CA ILE A 282 -27.44 3.80 -1.40
C ILE A 282 -27.09 2.31 -1.37
N ALA A 283 -26.00 1.98 -0.68
CA ALA A 283 -25.59 0.60 -0.43
C ALA A 283 -26.61 -0.15 0.43
N CYS A 284 -26.75 -1.45 0.17
CA CYS A 284 -27.80 -2.27 0.81
C CYS A 284 -27.61 -2.46 2.32
N ASP A 285 -26.38 -2.32 2.81
CA ASP A 285 -26.01 -2.44 4.22
C ASP A 285 -25.89 -1.09 4.93
N THR A 286 -26.26 0.01 4.26
CA THR A 286 -26.24 1.36 4.84
C THR A 286 -27.49 1.62 5.68
N GLU A 287 -27.33 2.16 6.89
CA GLU A 287 -28.46 2.53 7.75
C GLU A 287 -29.03 3.91 7.37
N ILE A 288 -30.32 3.97 7.04
CA ILE A 288 -31.05 5.23 6.82
C ILE A 288 -31.54 5.75 8.17
N VAL A 289 -31.01 6.89 8.61
CA VAL A 289 -31.31 7.48 9.93
C VAL A 289 -32.32 8.63 9.88
N GLY A 290 -32.73 9.03 8.67
CA GLY A 290 -33.74 10.05 8.48
C GLY A 290 -33.93 10.42 7.01
N GLU A 291 -34.71 11.47 6.78
CA GLU A 291 -34.94 12.03 5.45
C GLU A 291 -34.96 13.56 5.56
N THR A 292 -34.48 14.25 4.52
CA THR A 292 -34.63 15.69 4.35
C THR A 292 -35.25 16.00 3.00
N TRP A 293 -35.60 17.26 2.73
CA TRP A 293 -36.07 17.69 1.41
C TRP A 293 -34.91 18.21 0.56
N TYR A 294 -34.96 17.99 -0.76
CA TYR A 294 -33.96 18.54 -1.69
C TYR A 294 -33.88 20.07 -1.60
N ARG A 295 -35.03 20.75 -1.39
CA ARG A 295 -35.09 22.17 -1.04
C ARG A 295 -35.83 22.37 0.29
N VAL A 296 -35.12 22.89 1.28
CA VAL A 296 -35.66 23.18 2.62
C VAL A 296 -35.80 24.68 2.86
N ASN A 297 -36.81 25.06 3.64
CA ASN A 297 -36.90 26.36 4.30
C ASN A 297 -35.89 26.43 5.45
N LYS A 298 -35.73 27.62 6.05
CA LYS A 298 -34.82 27.83 7.20
C LYS A 298 -35.13 26.94 8.42
N ASP A 299 -36.37 26.46 8.53
CA ASP A 299 -36.84 25.57 9.60
C ASP A 299 -36.75 24.07 9.24
N GLY A 300 -36.20 23.72 8.06
CA GLY A 300 -36.09 22.34 7.58
C GLY A 300 -37.34 21.80 6.87
N SER A 301 -38.45 22.55 6.85
CA SER A 301 -39.68 22.16 6.15
C SER A 301 -39.50 22.25 4.61
N PRO A 302 -40.30 21.52 3.80
CA PRO A 302 -40.17 21.57 2.34
C PRO A 302 -40.48 22.97 1.79
N ASP A 303 -39.62 23.50 0.92
CA ASP A 303 -39.99 24.67 0.11
C ASP A 303 -41.03 24.24 -0.94
N LYS A 304 -42.30 24.55 -0.66
CA LYS A 304 -43.45 24.22 -1.51
C LYS A 304 -43.50 25.01 -2.83
N ARG A 305 -42.66 26.05 -2.99
CA ARG A 305 -42.56 26.80 -4.26
C ARG A 305 -41.70 26.07 -5.29
N PHE A 306 -40.82 25.17 -4.84
CA PHE A 306 -39.99 24.38 -5.73
C PHE A 306 -40.79 23.19 -6.29
N VAL A 307 -41.20 23.29 -7.55
CA VAL A 307 -41.94 22.22 -8.24
C VAL A 307 -41.03 21.00 -8.39
N GLY A 308 -41.53 19.82 -7.99
CA GLY A 308 -40.75 18.58 -8.02
C GLY A 308 -39.77 18.41 -6.86
N ASN A 309 -39.95 19.15 -5.74
CA ASN A 309 -39.18 18.92 -4.52
C ASN A 309 -39.42 17.50 -3.99
N TYR A 310 -38.35 16.73 -3.81
CA TYR A 310 -38.40 15.35 -3.38
C TYR A 310 -37.61 15.17 -2.08
N LYS A 311 -37.85 14.04 -1.40
CA LYS A 311 -37.11 13.68 -0.19
C LYS A 311 -35.81 12.97 -0.54
N ILE A 312 -34.77 13.28 0.22
CA ILE A 312 -33.44 12.68 0.14
C ILE A 312 -33.16 11.96 1.46
N PRO A 313 -32.86 10.66 1.42
CA PRO A 313 -32.41 9.91 2.59
C PRO A 313 -31.17 10.50 3.23
N ILE A 314 -31.15 10.53 4.56
CA ILE A 314 -29.96 10.76 5.37
C ILE A 314 -29.45 9.39 5.81
N VAL A 315 -28.25 9.04 5.37
CA VAL A 315 -27.64 7.74 5.64
C VAL A 315 -26.48 7.87 6.61
N LEU A 316 -26.16 6.80 7.33
CA LEU A 316 -25.08 6.74 8.30
C LEU A 316 -23.93 5.86 7.78
N TYR A 317 -22.73 6.44 7.70
CA TYR A 317 -21.49 5.75 7.37
C TYR A 317 -20.56 5.69 8.59
N GLY A 318 -19.74 4.65 8.66
CA GLY A 318 -18.65 4.54 9.63
C GLY A 318 -17.37 5.14 9.07
N SER A 319 -16.81 6.11 9.77
CA SER A 319 -15.54 6.77 9.47
C SER A 319 -14.38 6.00 10.09
N ILE A 320 -13.33 5.76 9.30
CA ILE A 320 -12.04 5.26 9.76
C ILE A 320 -10.99 6.30 9.39
N HIS A 321 -10.45 6.99 10.39
CA HIS A 321 -9.46 8.04 10.20
C HIS A 321 -8.09 7.55 10.65
N ILE A 322 -7.19 7.36 9.69
CA ILE A 322 -5.80 6.94 9.91
C ILE A 322 -4.90 8.17 9.95
N ARG A 323 -4.11 8.30 11.03
CA ARG A 323 -3.17 9.43 11.21
C ARG A 323 -1.83 8.97 11.73
N THR A 324 -0.77 9.65 11.32
CA THR A 324 0.57 9.54 11.94
C THR A 324 1.10 10.95 12.23
N GLU A 325 2.05 11.08 13.15
CA GLU A 325 2.74 12.37 13.36
C GLU A 325 3.62 12.76 12.17
N SER A 326 4.08 11.76 11.40
CA SER A 326 5.02 11.93 10.29
C SER A 326 4.36 12.44 9.00
N GLY A 327 3.03 12.38 8.88
CA GLY A 327 2.29 13.07 7.81
C GLY A 327 1.08 12.34 7.25
N ILE A 328 0.92 11.03 7.49
CA ILE A 328 -0.25 10.27 7.03
C ILE A 328 -1.52 10.85 7.66
N ASN A 329 -2.54 11.08 6.83
CA ASN A 329 -3.84 11.59 7.23
C ASN A 329 -4.90 11.11 6.21
N GLU A 330 -5.34 9.87 6.34
CA GLU A 330 -6.25 9.20 5.39
C GLU A 330 -7.60 8.94 6.03
N LEU A 331 -8.68 9.11 5.27
CA LEU A 331 -10.04 9.04 5.78
C LEU A 331 -10.92 8.16 4.90
N TYR A 332 -11.43 7.08 5.49
CA TYR A 332 -12.33 6.15 4.82
C TYR A 332 -13.74 6.24 5.39
N TYR A 333 -14.75 6.11 4.53
CA TYR A 333 -16.14 5.88 4.94
C TYR A 333 -16.64 4.53 4.47
N THR A 334 -17.26 3.79 5.38
CA THR A 334 -17.82 2.47 5.11
C THR A 334 -19.33 2.49 5.27
N SER A 335 -20.03 1.85 4.33
CA SER A 335 -21.50 1.83 4.30
C SER A 335 -22.10 1.20 5.57
N ASP A 336 -21.50 0.12 6.06
CA ASP A 336 -21.88 -0.48 7.33
C ASP A 336 -21.00 0.07 8.48
N PHE A 337 -21.55 1.06 9.18
CA PHE A 337 -20.86 1.74 10.27
C PHE A 337 -20.51 0.83 11.46
N LYS A 338 -21.26 -0.26 11.67
CA LYS A 338 -21.05 -1.19 12.79
C LYS A 338 -19.81 -2.04 12.54
N LYS A 339 -19.61 -2.49 11.30
CA LYS A 339 -18.39 -3.23 10.90
C LYS A 339 -17.14 -2.35 11.06
N ALA A 340 -17.18 -1.08 10.65
CA ALA A 340 -16.06 -0.16 10.87
C ALA A 340 -15.77 0.09 12.34
N LYS A 341 -16.80 0.33 13.16
CA LYS A 341 -16.64 0.50 14.60
C LYS A 341 -15.94 -0.71 15.22
N HIS A 342 -16.46 -1.90 14.94
CA HIS A 342 -15.92 -3.15 15.47
C HIS A 342 -14.46 -3.38 15.06
N PHE A 343 -14.10 -3.09 13.80
CA PHE A 343 -12.71 -3.15 13.35
C PHE A 343 -11.80 -2.20 14.13
N CYS A 344 -12.17 -0.91 14.24
CA CYS A 344 -11.35 0.07 14.95
C CYS A 344 -11.18 -0.31 16.44
N GLU A 345 -12.21 -0.85 17.08
CA GLU A 345 -12.13 -1.37 18.44
C GLU A 345 -11.13 -2.53 18.55
N GLN A 346 -11.20 -3.53 17.66
CA GLN A 346 -10.24 -4.64 17.66
C GLN A 346 -8.81 -4.19 17.33
N TYR A 347 -8.66 -3.21 16.42
CA TYR A 347 -7.36 -2.63 16.08
C TYR A 347 -6.72 -1.97 17.31
N ASN A 348 -7.47 -1.12 18.01
CA ASN A 348 -6.98 -0.41 19.19
C ASN A 348 -6.66 -1.38 20.35
N LEU A 349 -7.46 -2.43 20.54
CA LEU A 349 -7.15 -3.49 21.50
C LEU A 349 -5.83 -4.20 21.14
N TYR A 350 -5.65 -4.58 19.89
CA TYR A 350 -4.42 -5.22 19.44
C TYR A 350 -3.20 -4.31 19.58
N GLN A 351 -3.31 -3.04 19.16
CA GLN A 351 -2.28 -2.02 19.31
C GLN A 351 -1.86 -1.85 20.77
N SER A 352 -2.83 -1.81 21.71
CA SER A 352 -2.53 -1.63 23.14
C SER A 352 -1.69 -2.76 23.75
N LEU A 353 -1.71 -3.95 23.14
CA LEU A 353 -0.89 -5.08 23.59
C LEU A 353 0.54 -5.00 23.09
N LEU A 354 0.79 -4.27 21.98
CA LEU A 354 2.12 -4.09 21.40
C LEU A 354 2.92 -2.94 22.07
N GLN A 355 2.34 -2.24 23.03
CA GLN A 355 2.91 -1.06 23.70
C GLN A 355 3.85 -1.37 24.86
#